data_AF-A0A7Y4VAV0-F1
#
_entry.id   AF-A0A7Y4VAV0-F1
#
_cell.length_a   1.000
_cell.length_b   1.000
_cell.length_c   1.000
_cell.angle_alpha   90.00
_cell.angle_beta   90.00
_cell.angle_gamma   90.00
#
_symmetry.space_group_name_H-M   'P 1'
#
loop_
_entity.id
_entity.type
_entity.pdbx_description
1 polymer ?
#
loop_
_entity_poly.entity_id
_entity_poly.type
_entity_poly.pdbx_seq_one_letter_code
_entity_poly.pdbx_strand_id
1 'polypeptide(L)'
;MGALVSPLTRILGVVFVLIGVLGFFMSSPLLGIFEVDTIHNVIHLASGVVALVVGGNHAMARLYLIIFGLVYAAVALIGYMQGTTVLGIFPVNDADNILHAVIGAACLVVGFGSKS
;
A
#
# COMPACT_ATOMS: atom_id res chain seq x y z
N MET A 1 -2.89 17.72 -10.01
CA MET A 1 -2.66 16.27 -9.83
C MET A 1 -3.66 15.35 -10.54
N GLY A 2 -4.73 15.85 -11.19
CA GLY A 2 -5.77 14.99 -11.80
C GLY A 2 -5.24 13.93 -12.79
N ALA A 3 -4.27 14.28 -13.62
CA ALA A 3 -3.64 13.35 -14.57
C ALA A 3 -2.85 12.20 -13.92
N LEU A 4 -2.47 12.33 -12.64
CA LEU A 4 -1.69 11.32 -11.91
C LEU A 4 -2.56 10.27 -11.23
N VAL A 5 -3.87 10.53 -11.05
CA VAL A 5 -4.78 9.65 -10.30
C VAL A 5 -4.78 8.23 -10.86
N SER A 6 -5.27 8.05 -12.09
CA SER A 6 -5.35 6.72 -12.71
C SER A 6 -3.98 6.04 -12.89
N PRO A 7 -2.93 6.72 -13.40
CA PRO A 7 -1.60 6.10 -13.51
C PRO A 7 -1.04 5.63 -12.17
N LEU A 8 -1.10 6.47 -11.13
CA LEU A 8 -0.58 6.10 -9.82
C LEU A 8 -1.35 4.91 -9.24
N THR A 9 -2.68 4.93 -9.27
CA THR A 9 -3.50 3.82 -8.78
C THR A 9 -3.16 2.50 -9.49
N ARG A 10 -2.96 2.53 -10.81
CA ARG A 10 -2.58 1.32 -11.58
C ARG A 10 -1.16 0.85 -11.28
N ILE A 11 -0.20 1.77 -11.16
CA ILE A 11 1.19 1.44 -10.82
C ILE A 11 1.24 0.79 -9.43
N LEU A 12 0.58 1.37 -8.44
CA LEU A 12 0.44 0.77 -7.12
C LEU A 12 -0.21 -0.61 -7.25
N GLY A 13 -1.30 -0.73 -8.01
CA GLY A 13 -1.96 -2.00 -8.28
C GLY A 13 -1.02 -3.10 -8.75
N VAL A 14 -0.21 -2.82 -9.77
CA VAL A 14 0.79 -3.77 -10.28
C VAL A 14 1.84 -4.11 -9.22
N VAL A 15 2.41 -3.10 -8.56
CA VAL A 15 3.45 -3.31 -7.54
C VAL A 15 2.93 -4.16 -6.38
N PHE A 16 1.73 -3.88 -5.87
CA PHE A 16 1.12 -4.61 -4.76
C PHE A 16 0.77 -6.05 -5.12
N VAL A 17 0.27 -6.29 -6.34
CA VAL A 17 0.05 -7.67 -6.83
C VAL A 17 1.38 -8.42 -6.92
N LEU A 18 2.42 -7.81 -7.51
CA LEU A 18 3.72 -8.46 -7.67
C LEU A 18 4.35 -8.79 -6.31
N ILE A 19 4.41 -7.83 -5.39
CA ILE A 19 4.97 -8.03 -4.05
C ILE A 19 4.16 -9.04 -3.24
N GLY A 20 2.82 -8.95 -3.28
CA GLY A 20 1.94 -9.92 -2.62
C GLY A 20 2.14 -11.34 -3.14
N VAL A 21 2.33 -11.53 -4.45
CA VAL A 21 2.67 -12.84 -5.03
C VAL A 21 4.06 -13.29 -4.61
N LEU A 22 5.09 -12.45 -4.80
CA LEU A 22 6.49 -12.79 -4.48
C LEU A 22 6.66 -13.20 -3.02
N GLY A 23 5.95 -12.56 -2.09
CA GLY A 23 6.01 -12.89 -0.68
C GLY A 23 5.56 -14.31 -0.33
N PHE A 24 4.79 -15.00 -1.18
CA PHE A 24 4.46 -16.42 -0.99
C PHE A 24 5.56 -17.38 -1.46
N PHE A 25 6.47 -16.90 -2.30
CA PHE A 25 7.49 -17.74 -2.95
C PHE A 25 8.92 -17.40 -2.55
N MET A 26 9.11 -16.33 -1.77
CA MET A 26 10.41 -15.86 -1.29
C MET A 26 10.46 -15.89 0.24
N SER A 27 11.66 -16.02 0.80
CA SER A 27 11.85 -15.94 2.25
C SER A 27 11.61 -14.53 2.78
N SER A 28 11.07 -14.42 4.00
CA SER A 28 11.10 -13.16 4.76
C SER A 28 12.49 -12.95 5.38
N PRO A 29 13.02 -11.72 5.40
CA PRO A 29 12.46 -10.50 4.82
C PRO A 29 12.48 -10.52 3.28
N LEU A 30 11.40 -10.07 2.66
CA LEU A 30 11.31 -9.95 1.21
C LEU A 30 12.37 -8.98 0.69
N LEU A 31 13.11 -9.40 -0.34
CA LEU A 31 14.31 -8.70 -0.86
C LEU A 31 15.41 -8.48 0.20
N GLY A 32 15.36 -9.17 1.34
CA GLY A 32 16.25 -8.96 2.47
C GLY A 32 15.99 -7.67 3.25
N ILE A 33 14.85 -7.00 3.02
CA ILE A 33 14.56 -5.66 3.56
C ILE A 33 13.19 -5.58 4.25
N PHE A 34 12.13 -6.13 3.67
CA PHE A 34 10.74 -5.88 4.11
C PHE A 34 10.17 -7.09 4.84
N GLU A 35 9.65 -6.92 6.06
CA GLU A 35 9.02 -8.03 6.78
C GLU A 35 7.66 -8.36 6.18
N VAL A 36 7.48 -9.62 5.79
CA VAL A 36 6.22 -10.10 5.24
C VAL A 36 5.87 -11.45 5.84
N ASP A 37 4.57 -11.71 5.92
CA ASP A 37 4.03 -13.01 6.21
C ASP A 37 2.84 -13.31 5.29
N THR A 38 2.23 -14.47 5.50
CA THR A 38 1.04 -14.89 4.75
C THR A 38 -0.06 -13.83 4.75
N ILE A 39 -0.33 -13.19 5.90
CA ILE A 39 -1.43 -12.23 6.03
C ILE A 39 -1.08 -10.92 5.31
N HIS A 40 0.14 -10.41 5.50
CA HIS A 40 0.65 -9.22 4.82
C HIS A 40 0.58 -9.38 3.30
N ASN A 41 0.96 -10.55 2.79
CA ASN A 41 0.92 -10.87 1.36
C ASN A 41 -0.50 -10.90 0.79
N VAL A 42 -1.47 -11.46 1.53
CA VAL A 42 -2.89 -11.42 1.14
C VAL A 42 -3.40 -9.98 1.11
N ILE A 43 -3.05 -9.17 2.12
CA ILE A 43 -3.44 -7.75 2.18
C ILE A 43 -2.87 -6.98 0.98
N HIS A 44 -1.61 -7.19 0.64
CA HIS A 44 -0.99 -6.62 -0.56
C HIS A 44 -1.70 -7.05 -1.84
N LEU A 45 -1.93 -8.34 -2.02
CA LEU A 45 -2.60 -8.86 -3.21
C LEU A 45 -4.01 -8.29 -3.37
N ALA A 46 -4.82 -8.30 -2.30
CA ALA A 46 -6.17 -7.76 -2.30
C ALA A 46 -6.17 -6.25 -2.61
N SER A 47 -5.28 -5.49 -1.97
CA SER A 47 -5.13 -4.05 -2.21
C SER A 47 -4.76 -3.75 -3.67
N GLY A 48 -3.84 -4.53 -4.22
CA GLY A 48 -3.37 -4.36 -5.60
C GLY A 48 -4.46 -4.69 -6.62
N VAL A 49 -5.20 -5.80 -6.42
CA VAL A 49 -6.34 -6.17 -7.28
C VAL A 49 -7.40 -5.08 -7.27
N VAL A 50 -7.80 -4.58 -6.10
CA VAL A 50 -8.78 -3.49 -6.00
C VAL A 50 -8.30 -2.26 -6.77
N ALA A 51 -7.03 -1.87 -6.62
CA ALA A 51 -6.44 -0.74 -7.33
C ALA A 51 -6.52 -0.90 -8.86
N LEU A 52 -6.21 -2.09 -9.38
CA LEU A 52 -6.28 -2.38 -10.81
C LEU A 52 -7.71 -2.32 -11.34
N VAL A 53 -8.67 -2.86 -10.58
CA VAL A 53 -10.10 -2.82 -10.92
C VAL A 53 -10.60 -1.38 -11.01
N VAL A 54 -10.28 -0.54 -10.02
CA VAL A 54 -10.79 0.84 -9.98
C VAL A 54 -9.97 1.83 -10.82
N GLY A 55 -8.73 1.50 -11.18
CA GLY A 55 -7.76 2.42 -11.77
C GLY A 55 -8.16 2.99 -13.14
N GLY A 56 -9.14 2.39 -13.82
CA GLY A 56 -9.71 2.92 -15.08
C GLY A 56 -10.80 3.98 -14.91
N ASN A 57 -11.34 4.16 -13.72
CA ASN A 57 -12.34 5.17 -13.42
C ASN A 57 -11.73 6.24 -12.52
N HIS A 58 -11.68 7.49 -12.99
CA HIS A 58 -11.00 8.57 -12.26
C HIS A 58 -11.55 8.80 -10.85
N ALA A 59 -12.88 8.86 -10.70
CA ALA A 59 -13.53 9.08 -9.41
C ALA A 59 -13.25 7.93 -8.43
N MET A 60 -13.33 6.68 -8.88
CA MET A 60 -13.05 5.51 -8.05
C MET A 60 -11.56 5.39 -7.71
N ALA A 61 -10.68 5.64 -8.67
CA ALA A 61 -9.22 5.66 -8.46
C ALA A 61 -8.82 6.74 -7.45
N ARG A 62 -9.43 7.93 -7.53
CA ARG A 62 -9.22 9.02 -6.56
C ARG A 62 -9.68 8.61 -5.16
N LEU A 63 -10.88 8.03 -5.05
CA LEU A 63 -11.40 7.56 -3.77
C LEU A 63 -10.50 6.48 -3.17
N TYR A 64 -10.02 5.54 -3.99
CA TYR A 64 -9.05 4.54 -3.57
C TYR A 64 -7.78 5.17 -3.02
N LEU A 65 -7.16 6.12 -3.72
CA LEU A 65 -5.94 6.79 -3.22
C LEU A 65 -6.15 7.47 -1.87
N ILE A 66 -7.30 8.10 -1.65
CA ILE A 66 -7.60 8.74 -0.36
C ILE A 66 -7.73 7.69 0.75
N ILE A 67 -8.57 6.67 0.55
CA ILE A 67 -8.80 5.63 1.56
C ILE A 67 -7.51 4.85 1.83
N PHE A 68 -6.85 4.38 0.77
CA PHE A 68 -5.61 3.63 0.85
C PHE A 68 -4.51 4.45 1.51
N GLY A 69 -4.40 5.74 1.17
CA GLY A 69 -3.44 6.65 1.78
C GLY A 69 -3.65 6.83 3.28
N LEU A 70 -4.91 6.93 3.73
CA LEU A 70 -5.25 7.01 5.16
C LEU A 70 -4.90 5.71 5.89
N VAL A 71 -5.23 4.56 5.27
CA VAL A 71 -4.89 3.24 5.82
C VAL A 71 -3.37 3.10 5.96
N TYR A 72 -2.59 3.48 4.94
CA TYR A 72 -1.13 3.33 4.94
C TYR A 72 -0.46 4.27 5.95
N ALA A 73 -0.99 5.48 6.11
CA ALA A 73 -0.54 6.39 7.17
C ALA A 73 -0.81 5.80 8.57
N ALA A 74 -1.98 5.17 8.78
CA ALA A 74 -2.31 4.51 10.04
C ALA A 74 -1.43 3.28 10.29
N VAL A 75 -1.21 2.44 9.27
CA VAL A 75 -0.33 1.27 9.33
C VAL A 75 1.09 1.69 9.73
N ALA A 76 1.66 2.71 9.08
CA ALA A 76 2.99 3.22 9.41
C ALA A 76 3.07 3.77 10.84
N LEU A 77 2.07 4.55 11.26
CA LEU A 77 2.02 5.12 12.61
C LEU A 77 1.95 4.03 13.68
N ILE A 78 1.04 3.07 13.52
CA ILE A 78 0.87 1.96 14.46
C ILE A 78 2.13 1.09 14.48
N GLY A 79 2.72 0.81 13.32
CA GLY A 79 3.94 0.04 13.20
C GLY A 79 5.11 0.68 13.94
N TYR A 80 5.29 2.00 13.84
CA TYR A 80 6.29 2.71 14.66
C TYR A 80 5.98 2.68 16.16
N MET A 81 4.71 2.74 16.55
CA MET A 81 4.31 2.69 17.96
C MET A 81 4.53 1.31 18.59
N GLN A 82 4.38 0.23 17.80
CA GLN A 82 4.43 -1.16 18.30
C GLN A 82 5.76 -1.86 18.01
N GLY A 83 6.51 -1.43 17.00
CA GLY A 83 7.87 -1.85 16.68
C GLY A 83 8.03 -3.22 16.03
N THR A 84 7.04 -4.12 16.12
CA THR A 84 7.17 -5.50 15.61
C THR A 84 6.02 -5.95 14.72
N THR A 85 4.82 -5.46 14.97
CA THR A 85 3.60 -5.83 14.23
C THR A 85 2.67 -4.65 14.13
N VAL A 86 1.68 -4.73 13.24
CA VAL A 86 0.55 -3.79 13.18
C VAL A 86 -0.68 -4.48 13.77
N LEU A 87 -1.10 -4.01 14.95
CA LEU A 87 -2.24 -4.54 15.71
C LEU A 87 -2.13 -6.05 16.03
N GLY A 88 -0.92 -6.62 16.01
CA GLY A 88 -0.71 -8.07 16.14
C GLY A 88 -1.18 -8.89 14.93
N ILE A 89 -1.45 -8.26 13.78
CA ILE A 89 -2.02 -8.92 12.60
C ILE A 89 -0.94 -9.42 11.63
N PHE A 90 0.08 -8.58 11.36
CA PHE A 90 1.19 -8.90 10.47
C PHE A 90 2.48 -8.22 10.95
N PRO A 91 3.67 -8.79 10.69
CA PRO A 91 4.94 -8.21 11.09
C PRO A 91 5.27 -6.97 10.25
N VAL A 92 5.99 -6.03 10.86
CA VAL A 92 6.57 -4.87 10.18
C VAL A 92 7.92 -4.55 10.79
N ASN A 93 8.82 -3.98 10.01
CA ASN A 93 10.05 -3.36 10.49
C ASN A 93 10.12 -1.86 10.12
N ASP A 94 11.25 -1.22 10.41
CA ASP A 94 11.45 0.20 10.08
C ASP A 94 11.35 0.48 8.58
N ALA A 95 11.85 -0.41 7.72
CA ALA A 95 11.77 -0.24 6.28
C ALA A 95 10.32 -0.30 5.78
N ASP A 96 9.50 -1.21 6.32
CA ASP A 96 8.07 -1.27 6.05
C ASP A 96 7.38 0.03 6.48
N ASN A 97 7.64 0.50 7.70
CA ASN A 97 7.01 1.71 8.24
C ASN A 97 7.35 2.96 7.41
N ILE A 98 8.60 3.12 6.98
CA ILE A 98 9.03 4.20 6.08
C ILE A 98 8.31 4.09 4.73
N LEU A 99 8.31 2.90 4.13
CA LEU A 99 7.69 2.69 2.83
C LEU A 99 6.18 2.98 2.88
N HIS A 100 5.49 2.48 3.91
CA HIS A 100 4.08 2.74 4.14
C HIS A 100 3.79 4.23 4.32
N ALA A 101 4.62 4.96 5.07
CA ALA A 101 4.46 6.39 5.24
C ALA A 101 4.62 7.15 3.91
N VAL A 102 5.62 6.80 3.10
CA VAL A 102 5.87 7.43 1.79
C VAL A 102 4.72 7.15 0.81
N ILE A 103 4.26 5.90 0.73
CA ILE A 103 3.11 5.52 -0.11
C ILE A 103 1.85 6.24 0.37
N GLY A 104 1.60 6.26 1.68
CA GLY A 104 0.47 6.95 2.29
C GLY A 104 0.44 8.43 1.94
N ALA A 105 1.57 9.11 2.13
CA ALA A 105 1.72 10.53 1.79
C ALA A 105 1.50 10.78 0.29
N ALA A 106 2.11 10.00 -0.60
CA ALA A 106 1.95 10.15 -2.06
C ALA A 106 0.48 9.98 -2.48
N CYS A 107 -0.18 8.96 -1.95
CA CYS A 107 -1.60 8.70 -2.18
C CYS A 107 -2.49 9.85 -1.72
N LEU A 108 -2.29 10.38 -0.51
CA LEU A 108 -3.07 11.47 0.04
C LEU A 108 -2.84 12.79 -0.73
N VAL A 109 -1.59 13.09 -1.08
CA VAL A 109 -1.25 14.29 -1.88
C VAL A 109 -1.96 14.25 -3.23
N VAL A 110 -1.90 13.13 -3.95
CA VAL A 110 -2.54 12.99 -5.27
C VAL A 110 -4.06 12.92 -5.15
N GLY A 111 -4.58 12.18 -4.17
CA GLY A 111 -6.00 12.00 -3.92
C GLY A 111 -6.70 13.32 -3.61
N PHE A 112 -6.23 14.06 -2.59
CA PHE A 112 -6.87 15.31 -2.19
C PHE A 112 -6.60 16.48 -3.13
N GLY A 113 -5.41 16.56 -3.74
CA GLY A 113 -5.09 17.63 -4.68
C GLY A 113 -5.51 17.38 -6.13
N SER A 114 -6.26 16.30 -6.39
CA SER A 114 -7.00 16.13 -7.64
C SER A 114 -8.43 16.64 -7.49
N LYS A 115 -8.93 17.34 -8.52
CA LYS A 115 -10.35 17.73 -8.61
C LYS A 115 -11.20 16.48 -8.83
N SER A 116 -12.38 16.46 -8.22
CA SER A 116 -13.44 15.49 -8.45
C SER A 116 -13.94 15.53 -9.89
#